data_AF-A0A009QI46-F1
#
_entry.id   AF-A0A009QI46-F1
#
_cell.length_a   1.000
_cell.length_b   1.000
_cell.length_c   1.000
_cell.angle_alpha   90.00
_cell.angle_beta   90.00
_cell.angle_gamma   90.00
#
_symmetry.space_group_name_H-M   'P 1'
#
loop_
_entity.id
_entity.type
_entity.pdbx_description
1 polymer ?
#
loop_
_entity_poly.entity_id
_entity_poly.type
_entity_poly.pdbx_seq_one_letter_code
_entity_poly.pdbx_strand_id
1 'polypeptide(L)'
;MKSLNKIMLAVVAVSAAFSANAAHVLVVLSDEAHLELKKGHIFKTGFYLNELMQPTKMLLDAGHTVTFATPKGKAPTLDESSNNAMYFNQDEKALKQYADLLHDLKLTSAQDSPVVSLSRIEQIGVGQFDAIYIPGGHAPMQDLLKDKQLGKVLTAFHKAGKPTALVCHGPIALMSTLPNASEVVGQLEQGKTVKTGEWIYKNYRMTVISNQEEEQAKA
;
A
#
# COMPACT_ATOMS: atom_id res chain seq x y z
N MET A 1 38.45 43.96 -44.80
CA MET A 1 36.98 43.75 -44.69
C MET A 1 36.77 42.24 -44.57
N LYS A 2 36.47 41.71 -43.37
CA LYS A 2 35.13 41.20 -42.95
C LYS A 2 34.47 40.37 -44.07
N SER A 3 34.05 39.11 -43.96
CA SER A 3 33.64 38.21 -42.87
C SER A 3 33.32 36.85 -43.55
N LEU A 4 33.41 35.65 -42.97
CA LEU A 4 32.46 34.93 -42.09
C LEU A 4 33.04 33.51 -41.98
N ASN A 5 33.58 33.06 -40.85
CA ASN A 5 32.90 32.33 -39.77
C ASN A 5 31.89 31.23 -40.17
N LYS A 6 32.32 29.99 -39.89
CA LYS A 6 31.62 28.91 -39.16
C LYS A 6 30.41 28.22 -39.84
N ILE A 7 30.61 26.95 -40.21
CA ILE A 7 29.55 25.92 -40.25
C ILE A 7 30.15 24.66 -39.60
N MET A 8 29.99 24.49 -38.30
CA MET A 8 28.96 23.73 -37.58
C MET A 8 29.28 22.22 -37.51
N LEU A 9 29.88 21.83 -36.39
CA LEU A 9 30.01 20.44 -35.94
C LEU A 9 28.62 20.02 -35.42
N ALA A 10 27.94 19.12 -36.12
CA ALA A 10 26.70 18.53 -35.63
C ALA A 10 27.01 17.54 -34.50
N VAL A 11 26.79 17.96 -33.26
CA VAL A 11 26.74 17.05 -32.11
C VAL A 11 25.40 16.33 -32.16
N VAL A 12 25.40 15.06 -32.57
CA VAL A 12 24.24 14.17 -32.40
C VAL A 12 24.19 13.79 -30.92
N ALA A 13 23.40 14.53 -30.14
CA ALA A 13 22.99 14.07 -28.82
C ALA A 13 21.97 12.94 -29.03
N VAL A 14 22.43 11.69 -28.95
CA VAL A 14 21.51 10.56 -28.78
C VAL A 14 20.98 10.64 -27.36
N SER A 15 19.87 11.35 -27.18
CA SER A 15 19.04 11.18 -25.98
C SER A 15 18.50 9.75 -26.03
N ALA A 16 19.10 8.84 -25.26
CA ALA A 16 18.43 7.59 -24.92
C ALA A 16 17.17 7.96 -24.15
N ALA A 17 16.05 8.07 -24.86
CA ALA A 17 14.74 8.07 -24.22
C ALA A 17 14.65 6.72 -23.51
N PHE A 18 14.78 6.73 -22.17
CA PHE A 18 14.30 5.61 -21.39
C PHE A 18 12.83 5.48 -21.73
N SER A 19 12.46 4.43 -22.47
CA SER A 19 11.08 4.01 -22.56
C SER A 19 10.66 3.62 -21.14
N ALA A 20 10.12 4.58 -20.40
CA ALA A 20 9.43 4.29 -19.15
C ALA A 20 8.18 3.50 -19.54
N ASN A 21 8.29 2.18 -19.57
CA ASN A 21 7.12 1.33 -19.67
C ASN A 21 6.26 1.64 -18.45
N ALA A 22 4.98 1.94 -18.69
CA ALA A 22 4.02 2.16 -17.62
C ALA A 22 3.95 0.91 -16.73
N ALA A 23 4.50 0.99 -15.52
CA ALA A 23 4.37 -0.07 -14.53
C ALA A 23 2.91 -0.25 -14.11
N HIS A 24 2.54 -1.49 -13.81
CA HIS A 24 1.25 -1.85 -13.24
C HIS A 24 1.39 -2.18 -11.75
N VAL A 25 0.89 -1.33 -10.88
CA VAL A 25 1.03 -1.46 -9.42
C VAL A 25 -0.22 -2.07 -8.80
N LEU A 26 -0.03 -3.10 -7.98
CA LEU A 26 -1.08 -3.66 -7.13
C LEU A 26 -1.10 -2.91 -5.79
N VAL A 27 -2.22 -2.28 -5.46
CA VAL A 27 -2.43 -1.64 -4.15
C VAL A 27 -3.38 -2.52 -3.34
N VAL A 28 -2.92 -3.05 -2.20
CA VAL A 28 -3.73 -3.92 -1.33
C VAL A 28 -4.19 -3.16 -0.09
N LEU A 29 -5.49 -3.22 0.18
CA LEU A 29 -6.18 -2.58 1.30
C LEU A 29 -6.91 -3.64 2.14
N SER A 30 -7.32 -3.28 3.35
CA SER A 30 -8.16 -4.11 4.22
C SER A 30 -9.62 -4.13 3.76
N ASP A 31 -10.32 -5.25 3.98
CA ASP A 31 -11.79 -5.33 3.88
C ASP A 31 -12.51 -4.71 5.08
N GLU A 32 -11.77 -4.50 6.19
CA GLU A 32 -12.35 -4.23 7.50
C GLU A 32 -12.37 -2.72 7.81
N ALA A 33 -13.45 -2.28 8.46
CA ALA A 33 -13.69 -0.90 8.89
C ALA A 33 -13.45 -0.70 10.39
N HIS A 34 -12.86 -1.70 11.05
CA HIS A 34 -12.64 -1.70 12.48
C HIS A 34 -11.52 -2.66 12.88
N LEU A 35 -10.97 -2.42 14.06
CA LEU A 35 -10.06 -3.31 14.77
C LEU A 35 -10.72 -3.76 16.07
N GLU A 36 -10.79 -5.07 16.28
CA GLU A 36 -11.24 -5.65 17.54
C GLU A 36 -10.11 -5.61 18.58
N LEU A 37 -10.36 -4.93 19.69
CA LEU A 37 -9.44 -4.79 20.80
C LEU A 37 -9.84 -5.71 21.96
N LYS A 38 -8.92 -5.87 22.92
CA LYS A 38 -9.17 -6.65 24.15
C LYS A 38 -10.41 -6.13 24.88
N LYS A 39 -11.09 -7.04 25.59
CA LYS A 39 -12.33 -6.78 26.35
C LYS A 39 -13.51 -6.36 25.46
N GLY A 40 -13.48 -6.69 24.17
CA GLY A 40 -14.59 -6.44 23.24
C GLY A 40 -14.73 -4.98 22.81
N HIS A 41 -13.69 -4.16 23.03
CA HIS A 41 -13.67 -2.80 22.52
C HIS A 41 -13.50 -2.82 21.00
N ILE A 42 -14.27 -2.01 20.27
CA ILE A 42 -14.19 -1.89 18.81
C ILE A 42 -13.61 -0.52 18.48
N PHE A 43 -12.48 -0.50 17.79
CA PHE A 43 -11.86 0.72 17.28
C PHE A 43 -12.25 0.89 15.81
N LYS A 44 -13.03 1.92 15.48
CA LYS A 44 -13.37 2.24 14.09
C LYS A 44 -12.13 2.76 13.38
N THR A 45 -11.83 2.24 12.20
CA THR A 45 -10.63 2.61 11.45
C THR A 45 -10.82 2.27 9.96
N GLY A 46 -9.76 2.41 9.19
CA GLY A 46 -9.71 2.19 7.76
C GLY A 46 -8.29 2.36 7.25
N PHE A 47 -8.16 2.68 5.96
CA PHE A 47 -6.90 3.20 5.43
C PHE A 47 -6.73 4.68 5.76
N TYR A 48 -5.48 5.15 5.89
CA TYR A 48 -5.19 6.57 6.02
C TYR A 48 -5.17 7.29 4.67
N LEU A 49 -5.87 8.43 4.56
CA LEU A 49 -6.06 9.16 3.31
C LEU A 49 -4.75 9.54 2.64
N ASN A 50 -3.84 10.18 3.39
CA ASN A 50 -2.54 10.61 2.87
C ASN A 50 -1.68 9.41 2.44
N GLU A 51 -1.70 8.33 3.23
CA GLU A 51 -0.94 7.12 2.96
C GLU A 51 -1.41 6.40 1.69
N LEU A 52 -2.71 6.41 1.39
CA LEU A 52 -3.21 5.81 0.16
C LEU A 52 -3.12 6.78 -1.03
N MET A 53 -3.64 8.00 -0.89
CA MET A 53 -3.90 8.88 -2.03
C MET A 53 -2.68 9.67 -2.50
N GLN A 54 -1.72 10.02 -1.64
CA GLN A 54 -0.49 10.68 -2.11
C GLN A 54 0.33 9.74 -3.01
N PRO A 55 0.65 8.49 -2.62
CA PRO A 55 1.35 7.55 -3.50
C PRO A 55 0.53 7.17 -4.73
N THR A 56 -0.79 6.99 -4.59
CA THR A 56 -1.67 6.71 -5.74
C THR A 56 -1.58 7.84 -6.77
N LYS A 57 -1.70 9.10 -6.35
CA LYS A 57 -1.56 10.24 -7.24
C LYS A 57 -0.19 10.28 -7.91
N MET A 58 0.89 10.07 -7.15
CA MET A 58 2.25 10.05 -7.70
C MET A 58 2.43 8.97 -8.77
N LEU A 59 1.85 7.78 -8.56
CA LEU A 59 1.88 6.70 -9.55
C LEU A 59 1.10 7.08 -10.82
N LEU A 60 -0.11 7.61 -10.68
CA LEU A 60 -0.95 8.02 -11.80
C LEU A 60 -0.33 9.18 -12.59
N ASP A 61 0.20 10.19 -11.90
CA ASP A 61 0.88 11.34 -12.52
C ASP A 61 2.14 10.92 -13.28
N ALA A 62 2.81 9.85 -12.84
CA ALA A 62 3.96 9.23 -13.53
C ALA A 62 3.56 8.34 -14.72
N GLY A 63 2.26 8.19 -15.00
CA GLY A 63 1.74 7.37 -16.09
C GLY A 63 1.65 5.87 -15.78
N HIS A 64 1.77 5.46 -14.51
CA HIS A 64 1.57 4.08 -14.08
C HIS A 64 0.08 3.75 -13.95
N THR A 65 -0.26 2.47 -14.05
CA THR A 65 -1.61 1.97 -13.78
C THR A 65 -1.68 1.36 -12.39
N VAL A 66 -2.85 1.44 -11.77
CA VAL A 66 -3.09 0.92 -10.42
C VAL A 66 -4.29 -0.02 -10.43
N THR A 67 -4.14 -1.20 -9.82
CA THR A 67 -5.26 -2.05 -9.44
C THR A 67 -5.36 -2.09 -7.92
N PHE A 68 -6.55 -1.77 -7.41
CA PHE A 68 -6.84 -1.88 -5.99
C PHE A 68 -7.43 -3.25 -5.69
N ALA A 69 -6.98 -3.85 -4.59
CA ALA A 69 -7.50 -5.12 -4.13
C ALA A 69 -7.69 -5.14 -2.61
N THR A 70 -8.67 -5.91 -2.16
CA THR A 70 -8.85 -6.30 -0.76
C THR A 70 -9.05 -7.82 -0.70
N PRO A 71 -8.96 -8.49 0.47
CA PRO A 71 -9.07 -9.95 0.53
C PRO A 71 -10.34 -10.50 -0.16
N LYS A 72 -11.50 -9.89 0.09
CA LYS A 72 -12.81 -10.29 -0.44
C LYS A 72 -13.31 -9.40 -1.57
N GLY A 73 -12.57 -8.35 -1.94
CA GLY A 73 -12.98 -7.38 -2.97
C GLY A 73 -14.07 -6.42 -2.49
N LYS A 74 -14.17 -6.16 -1.18
CA LYS A 74 -15.06 -5.13 -0.64
C LYS A 74 -14.46 -3.75 -0.86
N ALA A 75 -15.32 -2.74 -0.97
CA ALA A 75 -14.88 -1.35 -0.93
C ALA A 75 -14.18 -1.07 0.42
N PRO A 76 -12.92 -0.59 0.41
CA PRO A 76 -12.19 -0.27 1.62
C PRO A 76 -12.79 0.95 2.30
N THR A 77 -12.62 1.04 3.62
CA THR A 77 -13.14 2.15 4.43
C THR A 77 -12.02 3.16 4.71
N LEU A 78 -12.33 4.45 4.58
CA LEU A 78 -11.44 5.53 4.99
C LEU A 78 -11.43 5.62 6.52
N ASP A 79 -10.26 5.78 7.12
CA ASP A 79 -10.17 6.24 8.50
C ASP A 79 -10.44 7.75 8.53
N GLU A 80 -11.61 8.16 9.03
CA GLU A 80 -12.03 9.56 9.07
C GLU A 80 -11.07 10.45 9.87
N SER A 81 -10.30 9.90 10.81
CA SER A 81 -9.29 10.68 11.54
C SER A 81 -8.17 11.20 10.61
N SER A 82 -7.89 10.49 9.52
CA SER A 82 -6.88 10.85 8.52
C SER A 82 -7.33 11.91 7.52
N ASN A 83 -8.63 12.24 7.49
CA ASN A 83 -9.21 13.30 6.68
C ASN A 83 -9.00 14.67 7.36
N ASN A 84 -7.73 15.01 7.62
CA ASN A 84 -7.34 16.18 8.39
C ASN A 84 -6.09 16.83 7.80
N ALA A 85 -6.09 18.16 7.64
CA ALA A 85 -5.03 18.93 7.02
C ALA A 85 -3.66 18.78 7.72
N MET A 86 -3.64 18.37 9.01
CA MET A 86 -2.39 18.08 9.71
C MET A 86 -1.52 17.02 9.00
N TYR A 87 -2.14 16.06 8.29
CA TYR A 87 -1.43 15.04 7.50
C TYR A 87 -1.02 15.51 6.11
N PHE A 88 -1.32 16.77 5.79
CA PHE A 88 -1.04 17.44 4.52
C PHE A 88 -0.28 18.74 4.74
N ASN A 89 0.61 18.81 5.74
CA ASN A 89 1.38 20.00 6.08
C ASN A 89 0.51 21.24 6.37
N GLN A 90 -0.67 21.05 6.96
CA GLN A 90 -1.68 22.09 7.19
C GLN A 90 -2.24 22.72 5.90
N ASP A 91 -2.13 22.03 4.75
CA ASP A 91 -2.66 22.48 3.47
C ASP A 91 -4.05 21.89 3.18
N GLU A 92 -5.08 22.71 3.42
CA GLU A 92 -6.48 22.39 3.14
C GLU A 92 -6.76 22.14 1.65
N LYS A 93 -6.01 22.78 0.74
CA LYS A 93 -6.17 22.54 -0.70
C LYS A 93 -5.64 21.18 -1.08
N ALA A 94 -4.49 20.79 -0.52
CA ALA A 94 -3.93 19.46 -0.70
C ALA A 94 -4.89 18.41 -0.14
N LEU A 95 -5.38 18.57 1.10
CA LEU A 95 -6.39 17.69 1.68
C LEU A 95 -7.58 17.49 0.73
N LYS A 96 -8.19 18.59 0.29
CA LYS A 96 -9.33 18.56 -0.63
C LYS A 96 -9.00 17.84 -1.94
N GLN A 97 -7.83 18.11 -2.53
CA GLN A 97 -7.40 17.46 -3.77
C GLN A 97 -7.34 15.93 -3.63
N TYR A 98 -6.81 15.42 -2.52
CA TYR A 98 -6.70 13.97 -2.30
C TYR A 98 -8.04 13.33 -1.94
N ALA A 99 -8.91 14.05 -1.20
CA ALA A 99 -10.28 13.61 -0.96
C ALA A 99 -11.11 13.55 -2.25
N ASP A 100 -10.97 14.54 -3.13
CA ASP A 100 -11.62 14.56 -4.44
C ASP A 100 -11.11 13.39 -5.32
N LEU A 101 -9.79 13.14 -5.34
CA LEU A 101 -9.23 11.99 -6.06
C LEU A 101 -9.79 10.65 -5.56
N LEU A 102 -9.91 10.47 -4.24
CA LEU A 102 -10.51 9.27 -3.64
C LEU A 102 -11.95 9.08 -4.12
N HIS A 103 -12.72 10.17 -4.13
CA HIS A 103 -14.10 10.19 -4.61
C HIS A 103 -14.20 9.86 -6.11
N ASP A 104 -13.35 10.47 -6.94
CA ASP A 104 -13.34 10.27 -8.39
C ASP A 104 -12.96 8.83 -8.79
N LEU A 105 -12.05 8.21 -8.03
CA LEU A 105 -11.72 6.78 -8.17
C LEU A 105 -12.80 5.85 -7.62
N LYS A 106 -13.81 6.39 -6.92
CA LYS A 106 -14.94 5.67 -6.31
C LYS A 106 -14.53 4.55 -5.35
N LEU A 107 -13.34 4.60 -4.76
CA LEU A 107 -12.80 3.46 -4.00
C LEU A 107 -13.68 3.02 -2.83
N THR A 108 -14.30 3.97 -2.14
CA THR A 108 -15.16 3.72 -0.97
C THR A 108 -16.63 3.48 -1.36
N SER A 109 -16.97 3.49 -2.66
CA SER A 109 -18.35 3.24 -3.13
C SER A 109 -18.70 1.76 -2.99
N ALA A 110 -19.78 1.46 -2.26
CA ALA A 110 -20.25 0.09 -2.12
C ALA A 110 -20.75 -0.53 -3.45
N GLN A 111 -21.11 0.29 -4.44
CA GLN A 111 -21.67 -0.15 -5.71
C GLN A 111 -20.66 -0.08 -6.86
N ASP A 112 -19.88 1.00 -6.91
CA ASP A 112 -19.06 1.34 -8.08
C ASP A 112 -17.54 1.16 -7.84
N SER A 113 -17.13 0.68 -6.66
CA SER A 113 -15.70 0.56 -6.36
C SER A 113 -15.00 -0.37 -7.36
N PRO A 114 -13.85 0.04 -7.92
CA PRO A 114 -13.08 -0.77 -8.87
C PRO A 114 -12.25 -1.86 -8.18
N VAL A 115 -12.36 -2.00 -6.85
CA VAL A 115 -11.58 -2.93 -6.04
C VAL A 115 -11.93 -4.37 -6.39
N VAL A 116 -10.90 -5.20 -6.55
CA VAL A 116 -11.07 -6.64 -6.82
C VAL A 116 -10.62 -7.49 -5.64
N SER A 117 -11.08 -8.74 -5.57
CA SER A 117 -10.61 -9.67 -4.54
C SER A 117 -9.19 -10.17 -4.79
N LEU A 118 -8.48 -10.62 -3.75
CA LEU A 118 -7.18 -11.29 -3.94
C LEU A 118 -7.30 -12.63 -4.70
N SER A 119 -8.48 -13.26 -4.70
CA SER A 119 -8.75 -14.41 -5.58
C SER A 119 -8.81 -14.00 -7.05
N ARG A 120 -9.31 -12.80 -7.36
CA ARG A 120 -9.26 -12.24 -8.71
C ARG A 120 -7.84 -11.89 -9.14
N ILE A 121 -7.02 -11.38 -8.22
CA ILE A 121 -5.58 -11.15 -8.46
C ILE A 121 -4.85 -12.46 -8.80
N GLU A 122 -5.17 -13.56 -8.11
CA GLU A 122 -4.61 -14.89 -8.44
C GLU A 122 -5.00 -15.35 -9.84
N GLN A 123 -6.25 -15.12 -10.26
CA GLN A 123 -6.72 -15.43 -11.62
C GLN A 123 -6.03 -14.59 -12.70
N ILE A 124 -5.83 -13.29 -12.46
CA ILE A 124 -5.08 -12.39 -13.35
C ILE A 124 -3.61 -12.82 -13.44
N GLY A 125 -3.07 -13.28 -12.31
CA GLY A 125 -1.69 -13.70 -12.15
C GLY A 125 -0.79 -12.56 -11.67
N VAL A 126 -0.05 -12.82 -10.58
CA VAL A 126 0.91 -11.87 -9.98
C VAL A 126 2.01 -11.43 -10.96
N GLY A 127 2.23 -12.21 -12.03
CA GLY A 127 3.14 -11.85 -13.12
C GLY A 127 2.81 -10.51 -13.79
N GLN A 128 1.53 -10.11 -13.82
CA GLN A 128 1.03 -8.89 -14.48
C GLN A 128 1.33 -7.59 -13.73
N PHE A 129 1.70 -7.67 -12.45
CA PHE A 129 1.96 -6.49 -11.62
C PHE A 129 3.45 -6.31 -11.39
N ASP A 130 3.98 -5.12 -11.60
CA ASP A 130 5.41 -4.84 -11.45
C ASP A 130 5.81 -4.58 -9.99
N ALA A 131 4.89 -4.05 -9.19
CA ALA A 131 5.11 -3.74 -7.77
C ALA A 131 3.83 -3.95 -6.95
N ILE A 132 3.98 -4.12 -5.63
CA ILE A 132 2.89 -4.13 -4.66
C ILE A 132 3.08 -3.01 -3.64
N TYR A 133 2.00 -2.30 -3.33
CA TYR A 133 1.94 -1.28 -2.30
C TYR A 133 0.84 -1.61 -1.28
N ILE A 134 1.14 -1.47 0.02
CA ILE A 134 0.17 -1.67 1.10
C ILE A 134 0.24 -0.45 2.03
N PRO A 135 -0.74 0.47 1.97
CA PRO A 135 -0.83 1.59 2.92
C PRO A 135 -1.22 1.09 4.32
N GLY A 136 -1.07 1.97 5.31
CA GLY A 136 -1.45 1.71 6.69
C GLY A 136 -2.85 2.22 7.02
N GLY A 137 -2.97 2.87 8.19
CA GLY A 137 -4.16 2.83 9.04
C GLY A 137 -4.21 1.54 9.87
N HIS A 138 -5.10 1.42 10.87
CA HIS A 138 -5.10 0.26 11.78
C HIS A 138 -5.79 -0.97 11.18
N ALA A 139 -6.60 -0.82 10.13
CA ALA A 139 -7.36 -1.90 9.52
C ALA A 139 -6.54 -3.14 9.07
N PRO A 140 -5.30 -3.02 8.51
CA PRO A 140 -4.43 -4.16 8.20
C PRO A 140 -4.19 -5.13 9.38
N MET A 141 -4.31 -4.65 10.62
CA MET A 141 -4.14 -5.47 11.82
C MET A 141 -5.33 -6.41 12.09
N GLN A 142 -6.48 -6.20 11.44
CA GLN A 142 -7.66 -7.03 11.62
C GLN A 142 -7.63 -8.26 10.69
N ASP A 143 -7.32 -8.07 9.40
CA ASP A 143 -7.46 -9.10 8.37
C ASP A 143 -6.15 -9.41 7.62
N LEU A 144 -5.41 -8.40 7.15
CA LEU A 144 -4.27 -8.59 6.24
C LEU A 144 -3.13 -9.41 6.88
N LEU A 145 -2.86 -9.23 8.17
CA LEU A 145 -1.79 -9.93 8.89
C LEU A 145 -1.89 -11.47 8.87
N LYS A 146 -3.08 -12.01 8.62
CA LYS A 146 -3.36 -13.46 8.62
C LYS A 146 -4.08 -13.96 7.37
N ASP A 147 -4.22 -13.11 6.34
CA ASP A 147 -4.89 -13.51 5.11
C ASP A 147 -4.00 -14.45 4.27
N LYS A 148 -4.48 -15.69 4.09
CA LYS A 148 -3.73 -16.73 3.38
C LYS A 148 -3.45 -16.36 1.92
N GLN A 149 -4.36 -15.64 1.28
CA GLN A 149 -4.24 -15.32 -0.13
C GLN A 149 -3.20 -14.20 -0.34
N LEU A 150 -3.21 -13.19 0.52
CA LEU A 150 -2.19 -12.16 0.58
C LEU A 150 -0.80 -12.75 0.84
N GLY A 151 -0.72 -13.73 1.74
CA GLY A 151 0.51 -14.47 2.01
C GLY A 151 1.11 -15.10 0.75
N LYS A 152 0.27 -15.71 -0.10
CA LYS A 152 0.71 -16.25 -1.40
C LYS A 152 1.17 -15.16 -2.36
N VAL A 153 0.41 -14.06 -2.45
CA VAL A 153 0.73 -12.92 -3.33
C VAL A 153 2.09 -12.33 -2.94
N LEU A 154 2.28 -11.96 -1.68
CA LEU A 154 3.55 -11.41 -1.18
C LEU A 154 4.72 -12.39 -1.34
N THR A 155 4.49 -13.69 -1.13
CA THR A 155 5.51 -14.73 -1.40
C THR A 155 5.89 -14.77 -2.88
N ALA A 156 4.94 -14.60 -3.79
CA ALA A 156 5.20 -14.57 -5.23
C ALA A 156 5.99 -13.30 -5.64
N PHE A 157 5.62 -12.13 -5.11
CA PHE A 157 6.39 -10.89 -5.29
C PHE A 157 7.84 -11.05 -4.80
N HIS A 158 8.02 -11.57 -3.58
CA HIS A 158 9.33 -11.83 -3.00
C HIS A 158 10.17 -12.79 -3.87
N LYS A 159 9.59 -13.93 -4.30
CA LYS A 159 10.28 -14.89 -5.17
C LYS A 159 10.70 -14.31 -6.52
N ALA A 160 9.90 -13.38 -7.06
CA ALA A 160 10.17 -12.72 -8.32
C ALA A 160 11.12 -11.51 -8.18
N GLY A 161 11.54 -11.16 -6.96
CA GLY A 161 12.36 -9.96 -6.71
C GLY A 161 11.65 -8.65 -7.06
N LYS A 162 10.31 -8.65 -7.06
CA LYS A 162 9.50 -7.47 -7.41
C LYS A 162 9.40 -6.51 -6.21
N PRO A 163 9.40 -5.19 -6.42
CA PRO A 163 9.27 -4.21 -5.34
C PRO A 163 8.00 -4.39 -4.49
N THR A 164 8.18 -4.30 -3.18
CA THR A 164 7.11 -4.24 -2.17
C THR A 164 7.30 -2.98 -1.34
N ALA A 165 6.29 -2.10 -1.35
CA ALA A 165 6.27 -0.87 -0.55
C ALA A 165 5.18 -0.95 0.53
N LEU A 166 5.51 -0.49 1.74
CA LEU A 166 4.69 -0.64 2.95
C LEU A 166 4.86 0.64 3.78
N VAL A 167 3.80 1.13 4.41
CA VAL A 167 3.87 2.31 5.29
C VAL A 167 3.03 2.12 6.55
N CYS A 168 3.44 2.77 7.66
CA CYS A 168 2.72 2.79 8.93
C CYS A 168 2.48 1.37 9.48
N HIS A 169 1.23 0.90 9.49
CA HIS A 169 0.84 -0.47 9.87
C HIS A 169 0.79 -1.45 8.70
N GLY A 170 0.85 -0.98 7.45
CA GLY A 170 0.94 -1.82 6.26
C GLY A 170 1.97 -2.95 6.35
N PRO A 171 3.17 -2.75 6.96
CA PRO A 171 4.13 -3.83 7.18
C PRO A 171 3.60 -5.06 7.94
N ILE A 172 2.54 -4.93 8.76
CA ILE A 172 1.96 -6.07 9.47
C ILE A 172 1.42 -7.14 8.50
N ALA A 173 1.05 -6.74 7.28
CA ALA A 173 0.60 -7.65 6.22
C ALA A 173 1.66 -8.72 5.88
N LEU A 174 2.95 -8.44 6.10
CA LEU A 174 4.01 -9.41 5.83
C LEU A 174 3.92 -10.65 6.73
N MET A 175 3.24 -10.57 7.88
CA MET A 175 2.96 -11.73 8.75
C MET A 175 2.18 -12.82 8.03
N SER A 176 1.36 -12.47 7.03
CA SER A 176 0.59 -13.42 6.23
C SER A 176 1.46 -14.42 5.46
N THR A 177 2.75 -14.11 5.27
CA THR A 177 3.71 -14.98 4.59
C THR A 177 4.27 -16.10 5.48
N LEU A 178 3.97 -16.07 6.78
CA LEU A 178 4.29 -17.18 7.67
C LEU A 178 3.42 -18.40 7.32
N PRO A 179 3.99 -19.62 7.24
CA PRO A 179 3.23 -20.84 6.94
C PRO A 179 2.03 -21.07 7.88
N ASN A 180 2.14 -20.61 9.13
CA ASN A 180 1.12 -20.70 10.17
C ASN A 180 0.69 -19.32 10.71
N ALA A 181 0.57 -18.32 9.83
CA ALA A 181 0.25 -16.94 10.20
C ALA A 181 -0.92 -16.81 11.19
N SER A 182 -2.05 -17.48 10.94
CA SER A 182 -3.23 -17.41 11.83
C SER A 182 -2.96 -17.94 13.24
N GLU A 183 -2.15 -18.99 13.38
CA GLU A 183 -1.78 -19.55 14.68
C GLU A 183 -0.85 -18.61 15.44
N VAL A 184 0.19 -18.09 14.75
CA VAL A 184 1.14 -17.12 15.31
C VAL A 184 0.41 -15.88 15.80
N VAL A 185 -0.48 -15.31 14.97
CA VAL A 185 -1.27 -14.13 15.31
C VAL A 185 -2.16 -14.40 16.52
N GLY A 186 -2.86 -15.54 16.56
CA GLY A 186 -3.70 -15.91 17.72
C GLY A 186 -2.91 -16.05 19.03
N GLN A 187 -1.65 -16.51 18.96
CA GLN A 187 -0.76 -16.56 20.13
C GLN A 187 -0.30 -15.15 20.55
N LEU A 188 0.02 -14.27 19.60
CA LEU A 188 0.40 -12.88 19.87
C LEU A 188 -0.74 -12.07 20.49
N GLU A 189 -1.98 -12.24 20.00
CA GLU A 189 -3.19 -11.61 20.56
C GLU A 189 -3.40 -12.01 22.04
N GLN A 190 -2.99 -13.22 22.43
CA GLN A 190 -2.99 -13.73 23.81
C GLN A 190 -1.80 -13.21 24.65
N GLY A 191 -0.92 -12.39 24.08
CA GLY A 191 0.27 -11.86 24.75
C GLY A 191 1.42 -12.86 24.87
N LYS A 192 1.41 -13.94 24.09
CA LYS A 192 2.50 -14.92 24.10
C LYS A 192 3.66 -14.41 23.24
N THR A 193 4.89 -14.70 23.68
CA THR A 193 6.07 -14.56 22.82
C THR A 193 6.14 -15.74 21.86
N VAL A 194 6.11 -15.48 20.56
CA VAL A 194 6.16 -16.52 19.53
C VAL A 194 7.52 -16.49 18.84
N LYS A 195 8.20 -17.65 18.78
CA LYS A 195 9.36 -17.81 17.90
C LYS A 195 8.87 -18.24 16.53
N THR A 196 9.08 -17.40 15.53
CA THR A 196 8.86 -17.78 14.13
C THR A 196 10.07 -18.58 13.62
N GLY A 197 9.81 -19.54 12.74
CA GLY A 197 10.86 -20.30 12.05
C GLY A 197 11.54 -19.46 10.97
N GLU A 198 11.91 -20.09 9.86
CA GLU A 198 12.37 -19.35 8.69
C GLU A 198 11.23 -18.47 8.13
N TRP A 199 11.53 -17.18 7.97
CA TRP A 199 10.62 -16.18 7.41
C TRP A 199 11.29 -15.56 6.19
N ILE A 200 10.54 -15.39 5.10
CA ILE A 200 11.12 -14.97 3.81
C ILE A 200 11.74 -13.58 3.88
N TYR A 201 11.26 -12.71 4.76
CA TYR A 201 11.80 -11.36 4.98
C TYR A 201 12.86 -11.30 6.09
N LYS A 202 13.40 -12.45 6.54
CA LYS A 202 14.50 -12.48 7.51
C LYS A 202 15.67 -11.64 7.01
N ASN A 203 16.23 -10.82 7.90
CA ASN A 203 17.33 -9.87 7.66
C ASN A 203 17.00 -8.64 6.80
N TYR A 204 15.76 -8.46 6.35
CA TYR A 204 15.36 -7.18 5.77
C TYR A 204 15.38 -6.09 6.83
N ARG A 205 15.86 -4.91 6.45
CA ARG A 205 15.74 -3.70 7.28
C ARG A 205 14.46 -2.98 6.86
N MET A 206 13.57 -2.77 7.81
CA MET A 206 12.27 -2.15 7.57
C MET A 206 12.04 -1.06 8.62
N THR A 207 11.22 -0.08 8.25
CA THR A 207 10.60 0.84 9.21
C THR A 207 9.17 0.40 9.41
N VAL A 208 8.66 0.57 10.63
CA VAL A 208 7.28 0.30 11.02
C VAL A 208 6.85 1.39 11.99
N ILE A 209 5.55 1.64 12.11
CA ILE A 209 5.04 2.50 13.19
C ILE A 209 5.53 1.97 14.55
N SER A 210 5.98 2.88 15.40
CA SER A 210 6.53 2.55 16.71
C SER A 210 5.43 2.47 17.77
N ASN A 211 5.68 1.70 18.82
CA ASN A 211 4.79 1.67 19.98
C ASN A 211 4.61 3.07 20.61
N GLN A 212 5.60 3.95 20.49
CA GLN A 212 5.50 5.31 20.99
C GLN A 212 4.51 6.14 20.17
N GLU A 213 4.54 6.01 18.84
CA GLU A 213 3.56 6.64 17.94
C GLU A 213 2.15 6.09 18.19
N GLU A 214 2.01 4.78 18.46
CA GLU A 214 0.72 4.18 18.86
C GLU A 214 0.14 4.78 20.15
N GLU A 215 0.98 5.01 21.18
CA GLU A 215 0.51 5.62 22.43
C GLU A 215 0.18 7.10 22.23
N GLN A 216 0.92 7.81 21.36
CA GLN A 216 0.62 9.20 21.02
C GLN A 216 -0.71 9.34 20.27
N ALA A 217 -1.05 8.38 19.41
CA ALA A 217 -2.32 8.38 18.67
C ALA A 217 -3.55 8.13 19.56
N LYS A 218 -3.36 7.64 20.80
CA LYS A 218 -4.44 7.42 21.78
C LYS A 218 -4.72 8.64 22.67
N ALA A 219 -3.81 9.62 22.70
CA ALA A 219 -3.88 10.80 23.56
C ALA A 219 -4.71 11.93 22.92
#